data_AF-A0A0G0F1Q7-F1
#
_entry.id   AF-A0A0G0F1Q7-F1
#
_cell.length_a   1.000
_cell.length_b   1.000
_cell.length_c   1.000
_cell.angle_alpha   90.00
_cell.angle_beta   90.00
_cell.angle_gamma   90.00
#
_symmetry.space_group_name_H-M   'P 1'
#
loop_
_entity.id
_entity.type
_entity.pdbx_description
1 polymer ?
#
loop_
_entity_poly.entity_id
_entity_poly.type
_entity_poly.pdbx_seq_one_letter_code
_entity_poly.pdbx_strand_id
1 'polypeptide(L)'
;KLFLITLILMLLTQENMGLALASVGFIYIFKKEYRKTALFFIIGGIVAGLISVKIIGLMSPVGYQYWPTFDLNSINLITKFFDSFDKRLVWFYSFSWFSFLPLLSPGTILAVAFDLSQYFLPQKQFGHMVTAFLHERAILAPIIILGLFDVLNFLHKRKINITVIAIFLVLSALLQQFIFHFPLNKLSKSDYLKQESWMVDNNKLFSEIPDKVSLATAQNLVPHLSQRNEIYLLYPRVKDMKDCKGCWWLEFGGKPQYMVLDLRPNQWATQLLESNENFHKAVKNMENAKKITKIKNINNAFLYKINY
;
A
#
# COMPACT_ATOMS: atom_id res chain seq x y z
N LYS A 1 -31.82 -8.67 3.60
CA LYS A 1 -32.22 -7.25 3.54
C LYS A 1 -31.01 -6.31 3.41
N LEU A 2 -29.94 -6.50 4.20
CA LEU A 2 -28.74 -5.65 4.10
C LEU A 2 -27.83 -5.93 2.90
N PHE A 3 -27.89 -7.12 2.29
CA PHE A 3 -26.98 -7.53 1.21
C PHE A 3 -26.87 -6.52 0.05
N LEU A 4 -28.00 -6.05 -0.48
CA LEU A 4 -28.00 -5.12 -1.61
C LEU A 4 -27.39 -3.77 -1.23
N ILE A 5 -27.71 -3.28 -0.02
CA ILE A 5 -27.16 -2.03 0.51
C ILE A 5 -25.63 -2.16 0.65
N THR A 6 -25.15 -3.25 1.27
CA THR A 6 -23.69 -3.47 1.43
C THR A 6 -22.98 -3.69 0.10
N LEU A 7 -23.64 -4.32 -0.88
CA LEU A 7 -23.09 -4.51 -2.21
C LEU A 7 -22.94 -3.18 -2.95
N ILE A 8 -23.96 -2.33 -2.89
CA ILE A 8 -23.91 -0.98 -3.48
C ILE A 8 -22.81 -0.16 -2.82
N LEU A 9 -22.76 -0.15 -1.48
CA LEU A 9 -21.72 0.57 -0.74
C LEU A 9 -20.32 0.07 -1.13
N MET A 10 -20.11 -1.25 -1.19
CA MET A 10 -18.83 -1.83 -1.64
C MET A 10 -18.46 -1.40 -3.06
N LEU A 11 -19.40 -1.36 -4.01
CA LEU A 11 -19.09 -0.92 -5.37
C LEU A 11 -18.77 0.59 -5.46
N LEU A 12 -19.18 1.39 -4.46
CA LEU A 12 -18.91 2.82 -4.40
C LEU A 12 -17.64 3.19 -3.63
N THR A 13 -16.98 2.24 -2.93
CA THR A 13 -15.79 2.55 -2.12
C THR A 13 -14.51 2.69 -2.92
N GLN A 14 -14.30 1.83 -3.92
CA GLN A 14 -13.06 1.79 -4.70
C GLN A 14 -13.33 1.22 -6.10
N GLU A 15 -12.58 1.68 -7.09
CA GLU A 15 -12.80 1.40 -8.51
C GLU A 15 -12.60 -0.06 -8.92
N ASN A 16 -11.80 -0.79 -8.17
CA ASN A 16 -11.51 -2.21 -8.40
C ASN A 16 -12.51 -3.15 -7.69
N MET A 17 -13.49 -2.62 -6.95
CA MET A 17 -14.46 -3.45 -6.23
C MET A 17 -15.37 -4.27 -7.15
N GLY A 18 -15.56 -3.82 -8.39
CA GLY A 18 -16.20 -4.63 -9.43
C GLY A 18 -15.42 -5.92 -9.73
N LEU A 19 -14.09 -5.85 -9.75
CA LEU A 19 -13.24 -7.03 -9.94
C LEU A 19 -13.30 -7.97 -8.74
N ALA A 20 -13.31 -7.42 -7.52
CA ALA A 20 -13.51 -8.21 -6.30
C ALA A 20 -14.85 -8.95 -6.31
N LEU A 21 -15.93 -8.32 -6.79
CA LEU A 21 -17.23 -8.97 -6.95
C LEU A 21 -17.17 -10.13 -7.95
N ALA A 22 -16.50 -9.93 -9.09
CA ALA A 22 -16.32 -11.00 -10.08
C ALA A 22 -15.49 -12.16 -9.52
N SER A 23 -14.45 -11.86 -8.74
CA SER A 23 -13.64 -12.84 -8.00
C SER A 23 -14.47 -13.71 -7.07
N VAL A 24 -15.45 -13.15 -6.34
CA VAL A 24 -16.40 -13.94 -5.56
C VAL A 24 -17.20 -14.88 -6.48
N GLY A 25 -17.67 -14.40 -7.62
CA GLY A 25 -18.35 -15.25 -8.60
C GLY A 25 -17.49 -16.42 -9.11
N PHE A 26 -16.19 -16.20 -9.39
CA PHE A 26 -15.26 -17.27 -9.80
C PHE A 26 -15.10 -18.37 -8.74
N ILE A 27 -15.14 -18.04 -7.46
CA ILE A 27 -15.09 -19.05 -6.38
C ILE A 27 -16.31 -19.98 -6.44
N TYR A 28 -17.49 -19.44 -6.71
CA TYR A 28 -18.75 -20.20 -6.66
C TYR A 28 -19.20 -20.81 -8.00
N ILE A 29 -18.55 -20.48 -9.12
CA ILE A 29 -18.96 -20.97 -10.45
C ILE A 29 -18.90 -22.50 -10.58
N PHE A 30 -18.02 -23.16 -9.84
CA PHE A 30 -17.91 -24.62 -9.85
C PHE A 30 -19.03 -25.30 -9.05
N LYS A 31 -19.76 -24.56 -8.20
CA LYS A 31 -20.85 -25.07 -7.37
C LYS A 31 -22.17 -25.02 -8.14
N LYS A 32 -22.68 -26.19 -8.53
CA LYS A 32 -23.89 -26.32 -9.37
C LYS A 32 -25.07 -25.47 -8.88
N GLU A 33 -25.30 -25.44 -7.57
CA GLU A 33 -26.38 -24.70 -6.92
C GLU A 33 -26.24 -23.16 -7.04
N TYR A 34 -25.02 -22.63 -7.15
CA TYR A 34 -24.75 -21.19 -7.21
C TYR A 34 -24.34 -20.68 -8.58
N ARG A 35 -24.24 -21.54 -9.61
CA ARG A 35 -23.73 -21.16 -10.95
C ARG A 35 -24.37 -19.92 -11.56
N LYS A 36 -25.70 -19.81 -11.49
CA LYS A 36 -26.42 -18.65 -12.06
C LYS A 36 -26.06 -17.36 -11.33
N THR A 37 -26.05 -17.39 -10.00
CA THR A 37 -25.66 -16.26 -9.15
C THR A 37 -24.18 -15.90 -9.34
N ALA A 38 -23.31 -16.90 -9.47
CA ALA A 38 -21.89 -16.72 -9.75
C ALA A 38 -21.66 -16.01 -11.09
N LEU A 39 -22.35 -16.44 -12.15
CA LEU A 39 -22.29 -15.77 -13.45
C LEU A 39 -22.80 -14.33 -13.38
N PHE A 40 -23.88 -14.09 -12.64
CA PHE A 40 -24.38 -12.73 -12.40
C PHE A 40 -23.33 -11.86 -11.70
N PHE A 41 -22.60 -12.38 -10.70
CA PHE A 41 -21.53 -11.64 -10.01
C PHE A 41 -20.31 -11.40 -10.91
N ILE A 42 -19.92 -12.38 -11.74
CA ILE A 42 -18.83 -12.23 -12.70
C ILE A 42 -19.17 -11.13 -13.70
N ILE A 43 -20.31 -11.23 -14.38
CA ILE A 43 -20.72 -10.28 -15.41
C ILE A 43 -20.98 -8.90 -14.79
N GLY A 44 -21.75 -8.86 -13.70
CA GLY A 44 -22.06 -7.61 -13.00
C GLY A 44 -20.82 -6.93 -12.43
N GLY A 45 -19.87 -7.69 -11.89
CA GLY A 45 -18.59 -7.18 -11.39
C GLY A 45 -17.72 -6.61 -12.50
N ILE A 46 -17.59 -7.30 -13.63
CA ILE A 46 -16.86 -6.81 -14.81
C ILE A 46 -17.50 -5.51 -15.31
N VAL A 47 -18.83 -5.48 -15.49
CA VAL A 47 -19.54 -4.27 -15.94
C VAL A 47 -19.34 -3.11 -14.97
N ALA A 48 -19.46 -3.35 -13.66
CA ALA A 48 -19.24 -2.32 -12.65
C ALA A 48 -17.80 -1.80 -12.65
N GLY A 49 -16.81 -2.68 -12.84
CA GLY A 49 -15.40 -2.30 -12.99
C GLY A 49 -15.16 -1.44 -14.23
N LEU A 50 -15.74 -1.83 -15.38
CA LEU A 50 -15.64 -1.05 -16.62
C LEU A 50 -16.28 0.33 -16.50
N ILE A 51 -17.44 0.43 -15.83
CA ILE A 51 -18.10 1.71 -15.54
C ILE A 51 -17.19 2.57 -14.66
N SER A 52 -16.60 1.99 -13.61
CA SER A 52 -15.69 2.70 -12.69
C SER A 52 -14.46 3.25 -13.41
N VAL A 53 -13.82 2.42 -14.25
CA VAL A 53 -12.71 2.85 -15.10
C VAL A 53 -13.10 4.00 -16.02
N LYS A 54 -14.30 3.93 -16.63
CA LYS A 54 -14.79 5.00 -17.50
C LYS A 54 -15.02 6.30 -16.73
N ILE A 55 -15.63 6.24 -15.55
CA ILE A 55 -15.88 7.42 -14.70
C ILE A 55 -14.56 8.06 -14.28
N ILE A 56 -13.60 7.28 -13.78
CA ILE A 56 -12.27 7.80 -13.42
C ILE A 56 -11.55 8.40 -14.62
N GLY A 57 -11.64 7.75 -15.77
CA GLY A 57 -11.05 8.26 -17.01
C GLY A 57 -11.63 9.63 -17.44
N LEU A 58 -12.88 9.94 -17.08
CA LEU A 58 -13.50 11.24 -17.34
C LEU A 58 -13.13 12.30 -16.29
N MET A 59 -12.80 11.89 -15.06
CA MET A 59 -12.43 12.80 -13.96
C MET A 59 -10.93 13.12 -13.93
N SER A 60 -10.09 12.21 -14.42
CA SER A 60 -8.63 12.34 -14.41
C SER A 60 -8.13 13.09 -15.65
N PRO A 61 -7.33 14.17 -15.50
CA PRO A 61 -6.71 14.88 -16.64
C PRO A 61 -5.82 13.98 -17.51
N VAL A 62 -5.27 12.91 -16.94
CA VAL A 62 -4.41 11.93 -17.63
C VAL A 62 -5.15 10.65 -18.02
N GLY A 63 -6.46 10.59 -17.77
CA GLY A 63 -7.27 9.39 -17.96
C GLY A 63 -6.97 8.28 -16.95
N TYR A 64 -7.51 7.09 -17.21
CA TYR A 64 -7.23 5.87 -16.44
C TYR A 64 -5.98 5.18 -16.99
N GLN A 65 -4.96 4.97 -16.16
CA GLN A 65 -3.65 4.52 -16.62
C GLN A 65 -3.34 3.04 -16.33
N TYR A 66 -4.19 2.35 -15.56
CA TYR A 66 -3.93 0.99 -15.07
C TYR A 66 -4.57 -0.10 -15.93
N TRP A 67 -4.73 0.15 -17.23
CA TRP A 67 -5.37 -0.84 -18.10
C TRP A 67 -4.44 -2.05 -18.33
N PRO A 68 -4.92 -3.29 -18.11
CA PRO A 68 -4.11 -4.49 -18.33
C PRO A 68 -3.79 -4.67 -19.81
N THR A 69 -2.54 -5.00 -20.10
CA THR A 69 -2.07 -5.34 -21.45
C THR A 69 -2.07 -6.86 -21.63
N PHE A 70 -3.13 -7.35 -22.27
CA PHE A 70 -3.26 -8.78 -22.57
C PHE A 70 -2.38 -9.15 -23.76
N ASP A 71 -1.62 -10.22 -23.59
CA ASP A 71 -0.92 -10.87 -24.69
C ASP A 71 -1.79 -12.04 -25.20
N LEU A 72 -1.90 -12.18 -26.53
CA LEU A 72 -2.61 -13.29 -27.16
C LEU A 72 -1.86 -14.61 -27.00
N ASN A 73 -0.55 -14.57 -26.71
CA ASN A 73 0.22 -15.75 -26.38
C ASN A 73 -0.03 -16.17 -24.92
N SER A 74 -0.77 -17.27 -24.73
CA SER A 74 -1.12 -17.81 -23.41
C SER A 74 0.09 -18.12 -22.53
N ILE A 75 1.20 -18.61 -23.10
CA ILE A 75 2.42 -18.94 -22.34
C ILE A 75 3.05 -17.65 -21.81
N ASN A 76 3.13 -16.61 -22.65
CA ASN A 76 3.67 -15.33 -22.23
C ASN A 76 2.75 -14.66 -21.18
N LEU A 77 1.43 -14.75 -21.37
CA LEU A 77 0.46 -14.25 -20.41
C LEU A 77 0.63 -14.90 -19.03
N ILE A 78 0.79 -16.23 -18.97
CA ILE A 78 1.04 -16.95 -17.72
C ILE A 78 2.41 -16.55 -17.13
N THR A 79 3.44 -16.45 -17.97
CA THR A 79 4.80 -16.06 -17.55
C THR A 79 4.80 -14.69 -16.88
N LYS A 80 4.02 -13.74 -17.40
CA LYS A 80 3.85 -12.41 -16.80
C LYS A 80 3.31 -12.42 -15.37
N PHE A 81 2.70 -13.50 -14.89
CA PHE A 81 2.30 -13.59 -13.48
C PHE A 81 3.44 -13.96 -12.53
N PHE A 82 4.60 -14.37 -13.04
CA PHE A 82 5.72 -14.90 -12.26
C PHE A 82 7.10 -14.39 -12.70
N ASP A 83 7.15 -13.49 -13.69
CA ASP A 83 8.38 -12.99 -14.33
C ASP A 83 9.31 -12.20 -13.40
N SER A 84 8.77 -11.59 -12.34
CA SER A 84 9.54 -10.83 -11.35
C SER A 84 9.58 -11.49 -9.97
N PHE A 85 10.61 -11.17 -9.20
CA PHE A 85 10.72 -11.59 -7.81
C PHE A 85 9.54 -11.10 -6.97
N ASP A 86 9.13 -9.84 -7.14
CA ASP A 86 8.00 -9.26 -6.41
C ASP A 86 6.67 -9.98 -6.70
N LYS A 87 6.39 -10.35 -7.95
CA LYS A 87 5.16 -11.11 -8.28
C LYS A 87 5.13 -12.47 -7.59
N ARG A 88 6.26 -13.18 -7.60
CA ARG A 88 6.40 -14.47 -6.91
C ARG A 88 6.23 -14.30 -5.40
N LEU A 89 6.77 -13.21 -4.83
CA LEU A 89 6.54 -12.88 -3.42
C LEU A 89 5.06 -12.62 -3.12
N VAL A 90 4.31 -11.93 -3.98
CA VAL A 90 2.87 -11.71 -3.77
C VAL A 90 2.13 -13.04 -3.65
N TRP A 91 2.37 -13.99 -4.56
CA TRP A 91 1.80 -15.33 -4.49
C TRP A 91 2.20 -16.03 -3.18
N PHE A 92 3.49 -16.01 -2.87
CA PHE A 92 4.02 -16.64 -1.67
C PHE A 92 3.41 -16.06 -0.39
N TYR A 93 3.46 -14.74 -0.20
CA TYR A 93 2.90 -14.06 0.97
C TYR A 93 1.40 -14.29 1.06
N SER A 94 0.64 -14.10 -0.02
CA SER A 94 -0.83 -14.19 0.02
C SER A 94 -1.33 -15.59 0.42
N PHE A 95 -0.71 -16.66 -0.09
CA PHE A 95 -1.14 -18.03 0.20
C PHE A 95 -0.48 -18.63 1.44
N SER A 96 0.73 -18.21 1.80
CA SER A 96 1.44 -18.75 2.97
C SER A 96 0.64 -18.52 4.26
N TRP A 97 -0.05 -17.38 4.42
CA TRP A 97 -0.95 -17.09 5.55
C TRP A 97 -2.00 -18.16 5.83
N PHE A 98 -2.36 -18.92 4.80
CA PHE A 98 -3.36 -19.99 4.85
C PHE A 98 -2.72 -21.36 4.60
N SER A 99 -1.42 -21.49 4.89
CA SER A 99 -0.59 -22.68 4.68
C SER A 99 -0.75 -23.27 3.27
N PHE A 100 -0.96 -22.41 2.26
CA PHE A 100 -1.20 -22.78 0.86
C PHE A 100 -2.44 -23.65 0.61
N LEU A 101 -3.27 -23.90 1.62
CA LEU A 101 -4.45 -24.75 1.51
C LEU A 101 -5.46 -24.25 0.44
N PRO A 102 -5.69 -22.93 0.27
CA PRO A 102 -6.62 -22.42 -0.74
C PRO A 102 -6.20 -22.68 -2.19
N LEU A 103 -4.96 -23.09 -2.47
CA LEU A 103 -4.56 -23.54 -3.81
C LEU A 103 -5.32 -24.80 -4.26
N LEU A 104 -5.91 -25.56 -3.34
CA LEU A 104 -6.76 -26.70 -3.68
C LEU A 104 -8.18 -26.28 -4.14
N SER A 105 -8.52 -24.99 -4.06
CA SER A 105 -9.78 -24.46 -4.60
C SER A 105 -9.55 -23.84 -5.98
N PRO A 106 -10.01 -24.49 -7.08
CA PRO A 106 -9.79 -23.98 -8.43
C PRO A 106 -10.46 -22.61 -8.67
N GLY A 107 -11.62 -22.38 -8.03
CA GLY A 107 -12.30 -21.08 -8.09
C GLY A 107 -11.48 -19.96 -7.44
N THR A 108 -10.70 -20.27 -6.41
CA THR A 108 -9.83 -19.31 -5.73
C THR A 108 -8.62 -18.95 -6.57
N ILE A 109 -8.01 -19.93 -7.25
CA ILE A 109 -6.90 -19.65 -8.18
C ILE A 109 -7.38 -18.71 -9.29
N LEU A 110 -8.56 -18.97 -9.88
CA LEU A 110 -9.13 -18.08 -10.89
C LEU A 110 -9.42 -16.68 -10.34
N ALA A 111 -10.03 -16.60 -9.15
CA ALA A 111 -10.36 -15.33 -8.51
C ALA A 111 -9.11 -14.50 -8.19
N VAL A 112 -8.07 -15.11 -7.62
CA VAL A 112 -6.82 -14.42 -7.30
C VAL A 112 -6.08 -14.02 -8.58
N ALA A 113 -6.01 -14.89 -9.59
CA ALA A 113 -5.38 -14.54 -10.87
C ALA A 113 -6.12 -13.38 -11.56
N PHE A 114 -7.45 -13.37 -11.51
CA PHE A 114 -8.26 -12.29 -12.06
C PHE A 114 -8.02 -10.97 -11.33
N ASP A 115 -8.04 -10.97 -10.00
CA ASP A 115 -7.72 -9.77 -9.20
C ASP A 115 -6.30 -9.28 -9.47
N LEU A 116 -5.30 -10.16 -9.48
CA LEU A 116 -3.91 -9.79 -9.73
C LEU A 116 -3.64 -9.30 -11.16
N SER A 117 -4.49 -9.65 -12.13
CA SER A 117 -4.32 -9.25 -13.53
C SER A 117 -4.25 -7.73 -13.71
N GLN A 118 -5.02 -6.97 -12.90
CA GLN A 118 -5.03 -5.51 -12.94
C GLN A 118 -3.71 -4.88 -12.46
N TYR A 119 -2.86 -5.65 -11.77
CA TYR A 119 -1.59 -5.18 -11.22
C TYR A 119 -0.37 -5.79 -11.89
N PHE A 120 -0.48 -7.00 -12.44
CA PHE A 120 0.65 -7.74 -13.01
C PHE A 120 0.78 -7.55 -14.53
N LEU A 121 -0.31 -7.18 -15.19
CA LEU A 121 -0.38 -6.93 -16.63
C LEU A 121 -0.39 -5.44 -17.06
N PRO A 122 -0.39 -4.40 -16.20
CA PRO A 122 -0.26 -3.00 -16.64
C PRO A 122 1.03 -2.69 -17.40
N GLN A 123 1.05 -1.49 -17.99
CA GLN A 123 2.23 -0.94 -18.67
C GLN A 123 3.45 -0.85 -17.74
N LYS A 124 4.66 -1.00 -18.31
CA LYS A 124 5.94 -1.05 -17.57
C LYS A 124 6.15 0.09 -16.56
N GLN A 125 5.61 1.28 -16.83
CA GLN A 125 5.72 2.44 -15.92
C GLN A 125 5.05 2.24 -14.55
N PHE A 126 4.15 1.27 -14.41
CA PHE A 126 3.47 0.94 -13.15
C PHE A 126 4.07 -0.27 -12.42
N GLY A 127 5.31 -0.67 -12.76
CA GLY A 127 5.99 -1.79 -12.12
C GLY A 127 6.13 -1.67 -10.60
N HIS A 128 6.07 -0.45 -10.04
CA HIS A 128 6.08 -0.22 -8.59
C HIS A 128 4.82 -0.74 -7.88
N MET A 129 3.71 -0.98 -8.62
CA MET A 129 2.43 -1.45 -8.08
C MET A 129 2.35 -2.97 -7.91
N VAL A 130 3.49 -3.67 -8.02
CA VAL A 130 3.54 -5.13 -8.09
C VAL A 130 3.89 -5.77 -6.75
N THR A 131 4.37 -5.01 -5.76
CA THR A 131 4.89 -5.57 -4.50
C THR A 131 3.80 -6.19 -3.59
N ALA A 132 4.23 -7.07 -2.68
CA ALA A 132 3.35 -7.77 -1.74
C ALA A 132 2.80 -6.89 -0.61
N PHE A 133 3.43 -5.73 -0.34
CA PHE A 133 3.11 -4.86 0.79
C PHE A 133 2.27 -3.64 0.41
N LEU A 134 1.74 -3.63 -0.80
CA LEU A 134 0.80 -2.63 -1.27
C LEU A 134 -0.58 -2.84 -0.65
N HIS A 135 -1.23 -1.76 -0.24
CA HIS A 135 -2.51 -1.80 0.46
C HIS A 135 -3.62 -2.42 -0.39
N GLU A 136 -3.54 -2.30 -1.71
CA GLU A 136 -4.45 -2.91 -2.69
C GLU A 136 -4.46 -4.44 -2.59
N ARG A 137 -3.41 -5.07 -2.02
CA ARG A 137 -3.36 -6.51 -1.78
C ARG A 137 -4.30 -6.98 -0.67
N ALA A 138 -4.83 -6.07 0.16
CA ALA A 138 -5.75 -6.43 1.24
C ALA A 138 -7.02 -7.11 0.73
N ILE A 139 -7.45 -6.83 -0.51
CA ILE A 139 -8.64 -7.43 -1.15
C ILE A 139 -8.48 -8.94 -1.36
N LEU A 140 -7.24 -9.43 -1.52
CA LEU A 140 -6.99 -10.86 -1.70
C LEU A 140 -7.34 -11.67 -0.45
N ALA A 141 -7.21 -11.11 0.75
CA ALA A 141 -7.46 -11.83 2.00
C ALA A 141 -8.87 -12.44 2.07
N PRO A 142 -9.98 -11.67 1.89
CA PRO A 142 -11.32 -12.26 1.88
C PRO A 142 -11.53 -13.27 0.74
N ILE A 143 -10.96 -13.05 -0.45
CA ILE A 143 -11.03 -14.01 -1.58
C ILE A 143 -10.39 -15.35 -1.20
N ILE A 144 -9.18 -15.30 -0.63
CA ILE A 144 -8.42 -16.49 -0.24
C ILE A 144 -9.09 -17.21 0.93
N ILE A 145 -9.70 -16.50 1.88
CA ILE A 145 -10.49 -17.09 2.99
C ILE A 145 -11.70 -17.86 2.45
N LEU A 146 -12.42 -17.33 1.45
CA LEU A 146 -13.52 -18.07 0.84
C LEU A 146 -13.04 -19.35 0.16
N GLY A 147 -11.86 -19.30 -0.45
CA GLY A 147 -11.16 -20.47 -0.97
C GLY A 147 -10.78 -21.49 0.09
N LEU A 148 -10.26 -21.01 1.22
CA LEU A 148 -9.98 -21.85 2.38
C LEU A 148 -11.24 -22.60 2.82
N PHE A 149 -12.37 -21.91 2.96
CA PHE A 149 -13.63 -22.54 3.36
C PHE A 149 -14.12 -23.59 2.37
N ASP A 150 -13.90 -23.38 1.07
CA ASP A 150 -14.21 -24.37 0.05
C ASP A 150 -13.42 -25.67 0.26
N VAL A 151 -12.11 -25.53 0.53
CA VAL A 151 -11.23 -26.67 0.81
C VAL A 151 -11.56 -27.33 2.14
N LEU A 152 -11.79 -26.56 3.22
CA LEU A 152 -12.15 -27.11 4.53
C LEU A 152 -13.47 -27.88 4.46
N ASN A 153 -14.47 -27.40 3.72
CA ASN A 153 -15.72 -28.12 3.50
C ASN A 153 -15.48 -29.44 2.74
N PHE A 154 -14.62 -29.44 1.73
CA PHE A 154 -14.23 -30.65 1.01
C PHE A 154 -13.56 -31.67 1.95
N LEU A 155 -12.60 -31.23 2.77
CA LEU A 155 -11.88 -32.08 3.73
C LEU A 155 -12.82 -32.60 4.83
N HIS A 156 -13.79 -31.78 5.28
CA HIS A 156 -14.79 -32.18 6.26
C HIS A 156 -15.66 -33.33 5.74
N LYS A 157 -16.12 -33.23 4.48
CA LYS A 157 -16.86 -34.32 3.80
C LYS A 157 -16.04 -35.61 3.65
N ARG A 158 -14.71 -35.50 3.65
CA ARG A 158 -13.76 -36.64 3.68
C ARG A 158 -13.46 -37.13 5.11
N LYS A 159 -14.18 -36.65 6.12
CA LYS A 159 -14.01 -36.99 7.55
C LYS A 159 -12.64 -36.62 8.12
N ILE A 160 -11.96 -35.63 7.53
CA ILE A 160 -10.72 -35.08 8.07
C ILE A 160 -11.07 -34.10 9.20
N ASN A 161 -10.30 -34.14 10.30
CA ASN A 161 -10.53 -33.29 11.46
C ASN A 161 -10.14 -31.83 11.18
N ILE A 162 -11.15 -30.99 10.90
CA ILE A 162 -10.98 -29.58 10.59
C ILE A 162 -10.44 -28.78 11.78
N THR A 163 -10.74 -29.18 13.01
CA THR A 163 -10.24 -28.50 14.21
C THR A 163 -8.72 -28.55 14.27
N VAL A 164 -8.13 -29.72 13.98
CA VAL A 164 -6.67 -29.87 13.93
C VAL A 164 -6.07 -28.99 12.84
N ILE A 165 -6.66 -28.96 11.64
CA ILE A 165 -6.21 -28.10 10.55
C ILE A 165 -6.30 -26.62 10.95
N ALA A 166 -7.40 -26.19 11.57
CA ALA A 166 -7.58 -24.82 12.02
C ALA A 166 -6.52 -24.40 13.05
N ILE A 167 -6.17 -25.29 13.99
CA ILE A 167 -5.07 -25.06 14.94
C ILE A 167 -3.75 -24.86 14.18
N PHE A 168 -3.43 -25.73 13.23
CA PHE A 168 -2.22 -25.57 12.41
C PHE A 168 -2.20 -24.28 11.60
N LEU A 169 -3.33 -23.86 11.03
CA LEU A 169 -3.45 -22.60 10.29
C LEU A 169 -3.17 -21.40 11.21
N VAL A 170 -3.75 -21.39 12.42
CA VAL A 170 -3.51 -20.33 13.41
C VAL A 170 -2.04 -20.30 13.84
N LEU A 171 -1.46 -21.46 14.17
CA LEU A 171 -0.04 -21.55 14.53
C LEU A 171 0.88 -21.13 13.38
N SER A 172 0.55 -21.50 12.14
CA SER A 172 1.29 -21.10 10.95
C SER A 172 1.25 -19.59 10.74
N ALA A 173 0.06 -18.97 10.84
CA ALA A 173 -0.11 -17.53 10.76
C ALA A 173 0.67 -16.80 11.86
N LEU A 174 0.60 -17.28 13.11
CA LEU A 174 1.37 -16.69 14.22
C LEU A 174 2.87 -16.82 13.99
N LEU A 175 3.36 -17.98 13.55
CA LEU A 175 4.77 -18.20 13.27
C LEU A 175 5.27 -17.27 12.14
N GLN A 176 4.47 -17.10 11.10
CA GLN A 176 4.79 -16.20 9.99
C GLN A 176 4.92 -14.75 10.40
N GLN A 177 4.22 -14.32 11.47
CA GLN A 177 4.42 -12.98 12.01
C GLN A 177 5.87 -12.76 12.44
N PHE A 178 6.53 -13.79 12.96
CA PHE A 178 7.94 -13.74 13.38
C PHE A 178 8.91 -13.98 12.22
N ILE A 179 8.65 -14.97 11.36
CA ILE A 179 9.51 -15.27 10.20
C ILE A 179 9.61 -14.07 9.25
N PHE A 180 8.48 -13.41 8.98
CA PHE A 180 8.42 -12.29 8.03
C PHE A 180 8.54 -10.92 8.68
N HIS A 181 8.88 -10.85 9.97
CA HIS A 181 9.10 -9.59 10.69
C HIS A 181 7.90 -8.62 10.66
N PHE A 182 6.69 -9.18 10.71
CA PHE A 182 5.41 -8.46 10.73
C PHE A 182 5.11 -7.83 12.09
N PRO A 183 3.98 -7.10 12.28
CA PRO A 183 3.76 -6.30 13.48
C PRO A 183 3.95 -7.03 14.81
N LEU A 184 3.58 -8.32 14.94
CA LEU A 184 3.83 -9.04 16.21
C LEU A 184 5.33 -9.24 16.50
N ASN A 185 6.16 -9.44 15.47
CA ASN A 185 7.62 -9.46 15.63
C ASN A 185 8.18 -8.11 16.07
N LYS A 186 7.57 -7.01 15.59
CA LYS A 186 7.97 -5.67 16.03
C LYS A 186 7.62 -5.47 17.50
N LEU A 187 6.43 -5.86 17.92
CA LEU A 187 5.98 -5.78 19.32
C LEU A 187 6.86 -6.61 20.27
N SER A 188 7.45 -7.71 19.80
CA SER A 188 8.37 -8.52 20.62
C SER A 188 9.77 -7.90 20.78
N LYS A 189 10.12 -6.86 20.00
CA LYS A 189 11.43 -6.20 20.09
C LYS A 189 11.39 -5.09 21.12
N SER A 190 12.35 -5.08 22.04
CA SER A 190 12.41 -4.06 23.09
C SER A 190 12.48 -2.64 22.53
N ASP A 191 13.10 -2.47 21.36
CA ASP A 191 13.28 -1.16 20.74
C ASP A 191 11.97 -0.56 20.21
N TYR A 192 10.95 -1.38 19.94
CA TYR A 192 9.64 -0.88 19.54
C TYR A 192 8.91 -0.13 20.66
N LEU A 193 9.16 -0.51 21.91
CA LEU A 193 8.55 0.11 23.10
C LEU A 193 9.42 1.21 23.71
N LYS A 194 10.68 1.33 23.27
CA LYS A 194 11.61 2.34 23.78
C LYS A 194 11.38 3.66 23.04
N GLN A 195 11.30 4.73 23.82
CA GLN A 195 11.42 6.06 23.26
C GLN A 195 12.91 6.36 23.01
N GLU A 196 13.26 6.60 21.76
CA GLU A 196 14.62 7.00 21.38
C GLU A 196 14.83 8.51 21.59
N SER A 197 16.09 8.94 21.75
CA SER A 197 16.43 10.34 22.05
C SER A 197 15.90 11.34 21.02
N TRP A 198 15.96 11.00 19.74
CA TRP A 198 15.43 11.85 18.66
C TRP A 198 13.92 12.10 18.78
N MET A 199 13.16 11.15 19.35
CA MET A 199 11.72 11.32 19.57
C MET A 199 11.48 12.37 20.65
N VAL A 200 12.28 12.34 21.72
CA VAL A 200 12.25 13.34 22.79
C VAL A 200 12.62 14.71 22.24
N ASP A 201 13.67 14.78 21.43
CA ASP A 201 14.14 16.03 20.82
C ASP A 201 13.09 16.64 19.88
N ASN A 202 12.49 15.82 19.03
CA ASN A 202 11.39 16.24 18.16
C ASN A 202 10.19 16.74 18.97
N ASN A 203 9.75 16.00 20.00
CA ASN A 203 8.62 16.42 20.84
C ASN A 203 8.90 17.74 21.57
N LYS A 204 10.13 17.93 22.06
CA LYS A 204 10.55 19.20 22.66
C LYS A 204 10.47 20.34 21.63
N LEU A 205 11.00 20.13 20.43
CA LEU A 205 10.93 21.14 19.37
C LEU A 205 9.48 21.47 19.01
N PHE A 206 8.62 20.44 18.87
CA PHE A 206 7.22 20.62 18.50
C PHE A 206 6.44 21.46 19.51
N SER A 207 6.74 21.31 20.81
CA SER A 207 6.10 22.07 21.88
C SER A 207 6.39 23.56 21.84
N GLU A 208 7.42 23.98 21.10
CA GLU A 208 7.82 25.37 20.98
C GLU A 208 7.28 26.04 19.70
N ILE A 209 6.69 25.27 18.80
CA ILE A 209 6.15 25.79 17.54
C ILE A 209 4.70 26.22 17.77
N PRO A 210 4.33 27.50 17.55
CA PRO A 210 2.98 27.99 17.84
C PRO A 210 1.91 27.24 17.04
N ASP A 211 0.81 26.80 17.65
CA ASP A 211 -0.16 25.87 17.02
C ASP A 211 -0.77 26.36 15.69
N LYS A 212 -0.92 27.67 15.52
CA LYS A 212 -1.60 28.29 14.37
C LYS A 212 -0.72 28.51 13.12
N VAL A 213 0.56 28.14 13.16
CA VAL A 213 1.45 28.35 12.01
C VAL A 213 1.36 27.20 11.02
N SER A 214 1.48 27.52 9.74
CA SER A 214 1.53 26.55 8.65
C SER A 214 2.94 25.96 8.51
N LEU A 215 3.01 24.63 8.38
CA LEU A 215 4.28 23.89 8.41
C LEU A 215 4.46 22.98 7.20
N ALA A 216 5.68 22.92 6.68
CA ALA A 216 6.13 21.80 5.86
C ALA A 216 7.00 20.84 6.68
N THR A 217 6.82 19.53 6.54
CA THR A 217 7.64 18.54 7.28
C THR A 217 7.81 17.22 6.53
N ALA A 218 8.77 16.40 6.95
CA ALA A 218 9.06 15.09 6.36
C ALA A 218 7.96 14.06 6.67
N GLN A 219 7.85 13.00 5.84
CA GLN A 219 6.78 12.00 5.89
C GLN A 219 6.60 11.37 7.28
N ASN A 220 7.69 11.09 7.98
CA ASN A 220 7.66 10.51 9.33
C ASN A 220 7.13 11.47 10.41
N LEU A 221 7.23 12.78 10.20
CA LEU A 221 6.83 13.79 11.18
C LEU A 221 5.41 14.34 10.94
N VAL A 222 4.86 14.18 9.73
CA VAL A 222 3.50 14.65 9.38
C VAL A 222 2.44 14.20 10.40
N PRO A 223 2.35 12.92 10.80
CA PRO A 223 1.30 12.48 11.73
C PRO A 223 1.37 13.18 13.10
N HIS A 224 2.58 13.50 13.57
CA HIS A 224 2.82 14.14 14.88
C HIS A 224 2.50 15.64 14.91
N LEU A 225 2.35 16.24 13.73
CA LEU A 225 2.05 17.66 13.55
C LEU A 225 0.69 17.88 12.85
N SER A 226 -0.07 16.80 12.65
CA SER A 226 -1.32 16.78 11.88
C SER A 226 -2.49 17.54 12.53
N GLN A 227 -2.38 17.87 13.82
CA GLN A 227 -3.33 18.71 14.55
C GLN A 227 -3.33 20.18 14.09
N ARG A 228 -2.43 20.57 13.19
CA ARG A 228 -2.33 21.93 12.65
C ARG A 228 -3.31 22.14 11.49
N ASN A 229 -3.79 23.38 11.36
CA ASN A 229 -4.71 23.75 10.28
C ASN A 229 -4.11 23.57 8.89
N GLU A 230 -2.80 23.83 8.75
CA GLU A 230 -2.09 23.73 7.49
C GLU A 230 -0.76 22.98 7.69
N ILE A 231 -0.71 21.76 7.16
CA ILE A 231 0.48 20.93 7.14
C ILE A 231 0.73 20.41 5.73
N TYR A 232 1.98 20.50 5.28
CA TYR A 232 2.40 20.11 3.95
C TYR A 232 3.51 19.06 4.03
N LEU A 233 3.40 18.04 3.19
CA LEU A 233 4.42 17.02 3.05
C LEU A 233 5.58 17.57 2.22
N LEU A 234 6.80 17.41 2.75
CA LEU A 234 8.04 17.62 2.00
C LEU A 234 8.32 16.41 1.13
N TYR A 235 8.66 16.66 -0.13
CA TYR A 235 9.13 15.62 -1.05
C TYR A 235 10.39 16.09 -1.80
N PRO A 236 11.49 15.33 -1.75
CA PRO A 236 12.72 15.67 -2.45
C PRO A 236 12.59 15.52 -3.97
N ARG A 237 13.19 16.45 -4.74
CA ARG A 237 13.29 16.38 -6.19
C ARG A 237 14.63 16.90 -6.69
N VAL A 238 15.09 16.33 -7.79
CA VAL A 238 16.21 16.86 -8.57
C VAL A 238 15.72 18.03 -9.43
N LYS A 239 16.43 19.16 -9.38
CA LYS A 239 16.18 20.31 -10.23
C LYS A 239 17.45 20.92 -10.79
N ASP A 240 17.29 21.50 -11.96
CA ASP A 240 18.23 22.46 -12.51
C ASP A 240 17.83 23.86 -12.05
N MET A 241 18.68 24.45 -11.22
CA MET A 241 18.62 25.86 -10.82
C MET A 241 19.78 26.59 -11.51
N LYS A 242 19.67 27.93 -11.60
CA LYS A 242 20.67 28.78 -12.29
C LYS A 242 22.11 28.47 -11.87
N ASP A 243 22.31 28.14 -10.60
CA ASP A 243 23.63 27.92 -9.99
C ASP A 243 23.93 26.45 -9.66
N CYS A 244 23.02 25.51 -9.99
CA CYS A 244 23.15 24.10 -9.62
C CYS A 244 22.32 23.20 -10.54
N LYS A 245 22.98 22.47 -11.45
CA LYS A 245 22.33 21.48 -12.32
C LYS A 245 22.30 20.11 -11.66
N GLY A 246 21.16 19.43 -11.72
CA GLY A 246 20.97 18.10 -11.17
C GLY A 246 21.01 18.05 -9.65
N CYS A 247 20.67 19.16 -8.97
CA CYS A 247 20.79 19.26 -7.53
C CYS A 247 19.49 18.88 -6.84
N TRP A 248 19.59 18.27 -5.66
CA TRP A 248 18.43 17.94 -4.84
C TRP A 248 17.85 19.18 -4.16
N TRP A 249 16.53 19.24 -4.09
CA TRP A 249 15.73 20.30 -3.45
C TRP A 249 14.54 19.68 -2.74
N LEU A 250 14.04 20.33 -1.69
CA LEU A 250 12.77 19.95 -1.09
C LEU A 250 11.65 20.79 -1.71
N GLU A 251 10.59 20.11 -2.11
CA GLU A 251 9.33 20.73 -2.54
C GLU A 251 8.22 20.43 -1.54
N PHE A 252 7.20 21.26 -1.59
CA PHE A 252 5.98 21.14 -0.81
C PHE A 252 4.87 21.92 -1.50
N GLY A 253 3.62 21.52 -1.28
CA GLY A 253 2.46 22.29 -1.70
C GLY A 253 2.26 23.56 -0.86
N GLY A 254 1.41 24.46 -1.34
CA GLY A 254 0.97 25.64 -0.59
C GLY A 254 2.06 26.68 -0.32
N LYS A 255 1.85 27.49 0.73
CA LYS A 255 2.80 28.51 1.19
C LYS A 255 3.06 28.44 2.71
N PRO A 256 3.62 27.33 3.23
CA PRO A 256 3.91 27.18 4.65
C PRO A 256 4.89 28.25 5.16
N GLN A 257 4.66 28.72 6.39
CA GLN A 257 5.53 29.72 7.02
C GLN A 257 6.85 29.13 7.51
N TYR A 258 6.80 27.89 8.01
CA TYR A 258 7.98 27.22 8.59
C TYR A 258 8.14 25.81 8.06
N MET A 259 9.35 25.27 8.24
CA MET A 259 9.72 23.92 7.92
C MET A 259 10.32 23.23 9.13
N VAL A 260 9.86 22.02 9.44
CA VAL A 260 10.35 21.20 10.55
C VAL A 260 11.01 19.96 9.98
N LEU A 261 12.23 19.67 10.44
CA LEU A 261 13.03 18.58 9.91
C LEU A 261 13.72 17.81 11.05
N ASP A 262 13.81 16.50 10.90
CA ASP A 262 14.74 15.65 11.64
C ASP A 262 15.86 15.26 10.68
N LEU A 263 17.09 15.67 10.97
CA LEU A 263 18.29 15.43 10.15
C LEU A 263 19.23 14.42 10.80
N ARG A 264 18.70 13.50 11.62
CA ARG A 264 19.55 12.42 12.14
C ARG A 264 19.99 11.48 11.02
N PRO A 265 21.15 10.81 11.17
CA PRO A 265 21.60 9.80 10.22
C PRO A 265 20.71 8.55 10.23
N ASN A 266 20.88 7.68 9.23
CA ASN A 266 20.25 6.36 9.15
C ASN A 266 18.71 6.35 9.13
N GLN A 267 18.07 7.46 8.75
CA GLN A 267 16.64 7.46 8.49
C GLN A 267 16.31 6.65 7.23
N TRP A 268 15.19 5.93 7.28
CA TRP A 268 14.76 5.08 6.18
C TRP A 268 14.21 5.93 5.03
N ALA A 269 14.35 5.43 3.80
CA ALA A 269 13.82 6.10 2.63
C ALA A 269 12.31 6.37 2.72
N THR A 270 11.55 5.53 3.42
CA THR A 270 10.11 5.75 3.65
C THR A 270 9.80 6.88 4.63
N GLN A 271 10.77 7.30 5.45
CA GLN A 271 10.62 8.43 6.37
C GLN A 271 10.88 9.78 5.69
N LEU A 272 11.77 9.80 4.70
CA LEU A 272 12.23 11.01 4.01
C LEU A 272 11.77 11.10 2.54
N LEU A 273 11.16 10.03 2.02
CA LEU A 273 10.82 9.80 0.61
C LEU A 273 12.04 9.79 -0.33
N GLU A 274 13.25 9.68 0.24
CA GLU A 274 14.53 9.67 -0.45
C GLU A 274 15.63 9.18 0.50
N SER A 275 16.82 8.87 -0.01
CA SER A 275 18.00 8.57 0.81
C SER A 275 18.37 9.73 1.74
N ASN A 276 18.91 9.39 2.91
CA ASN A 276 19.34 10.35 3.92
C ASN A 276 20.34 11.37 3.35
N GLU A 277 21.30 10.93 2.53
CA GLU A 277 22.30 11.79 1.90
C GLU A 277 21.70 12.83 0.95
N ASN A 278 20.83 12.41 0.04
CA ASN A 278 20.19 13.30 -0.92
C ASN A 278 19.24 14.28 -0.23
N PHE A 279 18.53 13.83 0.82
CA PHE A 279 17.70 14.70 1.65
C PHE A 279 18.53 15.79 2.34
N HIS A 280 19.67 15.45 2.94
CA HIS A 280 20.58 16.43 3.56
C HIS A 280 21.16 17.41 2.54
N LYS A 281 21.56 16.91 1.36
CA LYS A 281 21.99 17.77 0.24
C LYS A 281 20.88 18.76 -0.15
N ALA A 282 19.63 18.32 -0.19
CA ALA A 282 18.49 19.18 -0.50
C ALA A 282 18.32 20.32 0.52
N VAL A 283 18.40 20.01 1.81
CA VAL A 283 18.32 21.02 2.88
C VAL A 283 19.46 22.02 2.77
N LYS A 284 20.70 21.53 2.62
CA LYS A 284 21.89 22.39 2.48
C LYS A 284 21.80 23.30 1.26
N ASN A 285 21.27 22.81 0.14
CA ASN A 285 21.05 23.62 -1.05
C ASN A 285 20.03 24.74 -0.79
N MET A 286 18.94 24.44 -0.07
CA MET A 286 17.95 25.46 0.30
C MET A 286 18.50 26.50 1.28
N GLU A 287 19.35 26.10 2.24
CA GLU A 287 20.06 27.02 3.14
C GLU A 287 21.00 27.94 2.38
N ASN A 288 21.85 27.37 1.50
CA ASN A 288 22.82 28.14 0.70
C ASN A 288 22.13 29.15 -0.22
N ALA A 289 20.99 28.75 -0.81
CA ALA A 289 20.17 29.62 -1.64
C ALA A 289 19.29 30.59 -0.83
N LYS A 290 19.42 30.61 0.50
CA LYS A 290 18.64 31.44 1.44
C LYS A 290 17.12 31.25 1.30
N LYS A 291 16.67 30.11 0.77
CA LYS A 291 15.24 29.75 0.69
C LYS A 291 14.69 29.28 2.03
N ILE A 292 15.57 28.89 2.94
CA ILE A 292 15.23 28.65 4.34
C ILE A 292 16.25 29.31 5.26
N THR A 293 15.83 29.65 6.47
CA THR A 293 16.72 30.19 7.51
C THR A 293 16.45 29.47 8.81
N LYS A 294 17.49 28.88 9.40
CA LYS A 294 17.39 28.16 10.67
C LYS A 294 16.99 29.14 11.79
N ILE A 295 15.90 28.83 12.48
CA ILE A 295 15.42 29.60 13.63
C ILE A 295 15.94 28.97 14.91
N LYS A 296 15.78 27.65 15.02
CA LYS A 296 16.08 26.89 16.22
C LYS A 296 16.43 25.45 15.87
N ASN A 297 17.20 24.80 16.73
CA ASN A 297 17.39 23.37 16.68
C ASN A 297 17.53 22.78 18.08
N ILE A 298 17.10 21.53 18.24
CA ILE A 298 17.35 20.68 19.40
C ILE A 298 18.04 19.44 18.86
N ASN A 299 19.36 19.34 19.06
CA ASN A 299 20.20 18.31 18.45
C ASN A 299 19.96 18.25 16.93
N ASN A 300 19.38 17.14 16.44
CA ASN A 300 19.10 16.88 15.03
C ASN A 300 17.69 17.32 14.58
N ALA A 301 16.87 17.85 15.48
CA ALA A 301 15.55 18.41 15.16
C ALA A 301 15.71 19.91 14.85
N PHE A 302 15.27 20.35 13.67
CA PHE A 302 15.46 21.71 13.17
C PHE A 302 14.14 22.38 12.83
N LEU A 303 14.03 23.65 13.20
CA LEU A 303 12.97 24.56 12.77
C LEU A 303 13.56 25.65 11.88
N TYR A 304 12.99 25.77 10.68
CA TYR A 304 13.38 26.73 9.67
C TYR A 304 12.24 27.68 9.35
N LYS A 305 12.55 28.94 9.06
CA LYS A 305 11.66 29.89 8.37
C LYS A 305 11.79 29.67 6.87
N ILE A 306 10.68 29.66 6.13
CA ILE A 306 10.69 29.59 4.66
C ILE A 306 10.72 31.03 4.11
N ASN A 307 11.62 31.27 3.14
CA ASN A 307 11.77 32.54 2.44
C ASN A 307 11.35 32.37 0.98
N TYR A 308 10.30 33.09 0.56
CA TYR A 308 9.76 33.04 -0.79
C TYR A 308 10.58 33.90 -1.77
#